data_AF-A0A7Y6XYF3-F1
#
_entry.id   AF-A0A7Y6XYF3-F1
#
_cell.length_a   1.000
_cell.length_b   1.000
_cell.length_c   1.000
_cell.angle_alpha   90.00
_cell.angle_beta   90.00
_cell.angle_gamma   90.00
#
_symmetry.space_group_name_H-M   'P 1'
#
loop_
_entity.id
_entity.type
_entity.pdbx_description
1 polymer ?
#
loop_
_entity_poly.entity_id
_entity_poly.type
_entity_poly.pdbx_seq_one_letter_code
_entity_poly.pdbx_strand_id
1 'polypeptide(L)'
;MTLDSHKIDLVTVCYLEEMRMLKMQARSIRLHADGHFINKIFVIFNDRNFPDFQDKFRAEIEHEYGEFANRLVLVDGWSNLKKSRGKGGWVRQQVLKWQAARFIESSHFMILDSKNHFIKRFSAEHAFAQDGRMLISRYPLNRAFTRKFLNACALFGAHPTDADFDQAMPQSTPYIASKQLVEEMMDEMEGLLGVDFETAFVKKGPFTEFYLYYAYILSKEGLFDRWYYQARQINVTFWNHAVETPDSFGLKMKRLNKPNVCSMGVHRRYIKNAPQEFMDGIKALWHDAGLVRTDEEFDYFSALPQTRASIFRRIFSGGL
;
A
#
# COMPACT_ATOMS: atom_id res chain seq x y z
N MET A 1 -20.29 15.83 12.95
CA MET A 1 -20.44 14.47 12.39
C MET A 1 -19.70 13.52 13.32
N THR A 2 -20.30 12.39 13.70
CA THR A 2 -19.62 11.37 14.50
C THR A 2 -18.67 10.58 13.60
N LEU A 3 -17.55 10.10 14.14
CA LEU A 3 -16.58 9.27 13.39
C LEU A 3 -17.23 8.03 12.77
N ASP A 4 -18.29 7.52 13.42
CA ASP A 4 -19.08 6.36 13.00
C ASP A 4 -19.77 6.50 11.63
N SER A 5 -19.88 7.71 11.06
CA SER A 5 -20.49 7.90 9.73
C SER A 5 -19.49 7.76 8.57
N HIS A 6 -18.19 7.73 8.83
CA HIS A 6 -17.18 7.69 7.78
C HIS A 6 -16.81 6.24 7.47
N LYS A 7 -17.30 5.71 6.36
CA LYS A 7 -16.74 4.47 5.81
C LYS A 7 -15.59 4.77 4.86
N ILE A 8 -14.67 3.84 4.73
CA ILE A 8 -13.58 3.90 3.75
C ILE A 8 -13.58 2.68 2.85
N ASP A 9 -13.04 2.86 1.64
CA ASP A 9 -12.67 1.74 0.79
C ASP A 9 -11.22 1.33 1.02
N LEU A 10 -10.93 0.03 0.99
CA LEU A 10 -9.56 -0.49 0.97
C LEU A 10 -9.15 -0.76 -0.47
N VAL A 11 -7.94 -0.34 -0.85
CA VAL A 11 -7.41 -0.50 -2.21
C VAL A 11 -6.05 -1.18 -2.16
N THR A 12 -5.95 -2.37 -2.75
CA THR A 12 -4.68 -3.10 -2.89
C THR A 12 -4.36 -3.32 -4.35
N VAL A 13 -3.17 -2.88 -4.78
CA VAL A 13 -2.64 -3.18 -6.12
C VAL A 13 -1.62 -4.31 -6.02
N CYS A 14 -1.93 -5.46 -6.61
CA CYS A 14 -1.11 -6.68 -6.51
C CYS A 14 -0.71 -7.22 -7.89
N TYR A 15 0.19 -8.19 -7.90
CA TYR A 15 0.57 -9.00 -9.06
C TYR A 15 0.69 -10.47 -8.65
N LEU A 16 0.88 -11.38 -9.61
CA LEU A 16 0.74 -12.82 -9.37
C LEU A 16 1.68 -13.35 -8.27
N GLU A 17 2.90 -12.82 -8.21
CA GLU A 17 3.92 -13.24 -7.24
C GLU A 17 3.60 -12.75 -5.81
N GLU A 18 2.61 -11.87 -5.63
CA GLU A 18 2.20 -11.37 -4.31
C GLU A 18 0.97 -12.08 -3.74
N MET A 19 0.42 -13.08 -4.42
CA MET A 19 -0.82 -13.75 -4.00
C MET A 19 -0.75 -14.30 -2.57
N ARG A 20 0.40 -14.81 -2.12
CA ARG A 20 0.55 -15.29 -0.73
C ARG A 20 0.43 -14.16 0.29
N MET A 21 1.06 -13.02 0.03
CA MET A 21 0.96 -11.85 0.90
C MET A 21 -0.44 -11.25 0.85
N LEU A 22 -1.09 -11.24 -0.31
CA LEU A 22 -2.48 -10.84 -0.46
C LEU A 22 -3.42 -11.76 0.35
N LYS A 23 -3.17 -13.06 0.37
CA LYS A 23 -3.91 -14.03 1.19
C LYS A 23 -3.77 -13.73 2.69
N MET A 24 -2.57 -13.42 3.16
CA MET A 24 -2.34 -12.97 4.54
C MET A 24 -3.04 -11.64 4.83
N GLN A 25 -3.00 -10.69 3.90
CA GLN A 25 -3.71 -9.42 4.02
C GLN A 25 -5.23 -9.64 4.14
N ALA A 26 -5.82 -10.49 3.30
CA ALA A 26 -7.23 -10.86 3.37
C ALA A 26 -7.63 -11.40 4.75
N ARG A 27 -6.84 -12.36 5.26
CA ARG A 27 -7.01 -12.93 6.60
C ARG A 27 -6.91 -11.86 7.68
N SER A 28 -5.97 -10.94 7.56
CA SER A 28 -5.79 -9.83 8.51
C SER A 28 -6.95 -8.85 8.51
N ILE A 29 -7.53 -8.56 7.34
CA ILE A 29 -8.71 -7.70 7.22
C ILE A 29 -9.88 -8.34 7.94
N ARG A 30 -10.14 -9.64 7.70
CA ARG A 30 -11.19 -10.39 8.39
C ARG A 30 -11.04 -10.38 9.91
N LEU A 31 -9.82 -10.56 10.41
CA LEU A 31 -9.58 -10.68 11.85
C LEU A 31 -9.57 -9.33 12.57
N HIS A 32 -9.11 -8.27 11.90
CA HIS A 32 -8.72 -7.05 12.59
C HIS A 32 -9.39 -5.77 12.05
N ALA A 33 -9.99 -5.76 10.86
CA ALA A 33 -10.67 -4.55 10.38
C ALA A 33 -12.08 -4.45 10.96
N ASP A 34 -12.48 -3.23 11.36
CA ASP A 34 -13.83 -2.95 11.81
C ASP A 34 -14.84 -3.02 10.65
N GLY A 35 -15.74 -4.00 10.70
CA GLY A 35 -16.76 -4.24 9.68
C GLY A 35 -17.75 -3.09 9.48
N HIS A 36 -17.93 -2.19 10.43
CA HIS A 36 -18.78 -1.01 10.25
C HIS A 36 -18.05 0.11 9.48
N PHE A 37 -16.72 0.12 9.58
CA PHE A 37 -15.86 1.15 9.00
C PHE A 37 -15.48 0.87 7.55
N ILE A 38 -15.35 -0.40 7.16
CA ILE A 38 -14.96 -0.77 5.78
C ILE A 38 -16.19 -0.84 4.86
N ASN A 39 -16.22 -0.05 3.80
CA ASN A 39 -17.28 -0.10 2.78
C ASN A 39 -17.01 -1.18 1.72
N LYS A 40 -16.01 -0.99 0.86
CA LYS A 40 -15.59 -1.96 -0.17
C LYS A 40 -14.11 -2.26 -0.08
N ILE A 41 -13.71 -3.40 -0.65
CA ILE A 41 -12.31 -3.80 -0.77
C ILE A 41 -12.02 -4.06 -2.25
N PHE A 42 -11.18 -3.21 -2.82
CA PHE A 42 -10.75 -3.29 -4.20
C PHE A 42 -9.39 -3.98 -4.30
N VAL A 43 -9.36 -5.10 -5.02
CA VAL A 43 -8.12 -5.81 -5.35
C VAL A 43 -7.84 -5.60 -6.84
N ILE A 44 -6.86 -4.75 -7.13
CA ILE A 44 -6.49 -4.34 -8.48
C ILE A 44 -5.30 -5.19 -8.95
N PHE A 45 -5.53 -6.00 -9.98
CA PHE A 45 -4.49 -6.86 -10.54
C PHE A 45 -3.66 -6.12 -11.61
N ASN A 46 -2.36 -5.97 -11.36
CA ASN A 46 -1.41 -5.20 -12.19
C ASN A 46 -0.59 -6.08 -13.16
N ASP A 47 -1.12 -7.24 -13.53
CA ASP A 47 -0.47 -8.19 -14.42
C ASP A 47 -1.39 -8.60 -15.56
N ARG A 48 -0.81 -9.31 -16.54
CA ARG A 48 -1.58 -9.87 -17.65
C ARG A 48 -2.37 -11.09 -17.17
N ASN A 49 -3.43 -11.43 -17.90
CA ASN A 49 -4.27 -12.60 -17.66
C ASN A 49 -5.11 -12.49 -16.38
N PHE A 50 -5.95 -11.46 -16.33
CA PHE A 50 -6.91 -11.27 -15.25
C PHE A 50 -7.84 -12.49 -15.00
N PRO A 51 -8.32 -13.23 -16.01
CA PRO A 51 -9.13 -14.44 -15.77
C PRO A 51 -8.42 -15.50 -14.91
N ASP A 52 -7.16 -15.84 -15.22
CA ASP A 52 -6.37 -16.79 -14.40
C ASP A 52 -6.16 -16.29 -12.97
N PHE A 53 -5.96 -14.97 -12.80
CA PHE A 53 -5.91 -14.37 -11.47
C PHE A 53 -7.25 -14.50 -10.74
N GLN A 54 -8.38 -14.23 -11.40
CA GLN A 54 -9.70 -14.34 -10.78
C GLN A 54 -9.96 -15.77 -10.31
N ASP A 55 -9.65 -16.77 -11.14
CA ASP A 55 -9.87 -18.18 -10.79
C ASP A 55 -9.03 -18.58 -9.57
N LYS A 56 -7.74 -18.22 -9.55
CA LYS A 56 -6.86 -18.47 -8.39
C LYS A 56 -7.27 -17.68 -7.16
N PHE A 57 -7.67 -16.42 -7.32
CA PHE A 57 -8.12 -15.59 -6.21
C PHE A 57 -9.35 -16.21 -5.54
N ARG A 58 -10.34 -16.63 -6.33
CA ARG A 58 -11.55 -17.31 -5.83
C ARG A 58 -11.21 -18.63 -5.12
N ALA A 59 -10.33 -19.43 -5.72
CA ALA A 59 -9.92 -20.71 -5.15
C ALA A 59 -9.12 -20.57 -3.84
N GLU A 60 -8.19 -19.60 -3.77
CA GLU A 60 -7.16 -19.58 -2.73
C GLU A 60 -7.28 -18.45 -1.70
N ILE A 61 -7.97 -17.35 -2.03
CA ILE A 61 -7.92 -16.10 -1.26
C ILE A 61 -9.29 -15.61 -0.80
N GLU A 62 -10.32 -15.69 -1.65
CA GLU A 62 -11.63 -15.08 -1.38
C GLU A 62 -12.22 -15.48 -0.02
N HIS A 63 -12.12 -16.77 0.34
CA HIS A 63 -12.60 -17.30 1.62
C HIS A 63 -11.89 -16.70 2.85
N GLU A 64 -10.65 -16.20 2.71
CA GLU A 64 -9.90 -15.59 3.81
C GLU A 64 -10.48 -14.24 4.26
N TYR A 65 -11.25 -13.57 3.39
CA TYR A 65 -11.96 -12.33 3.72
C TYR A 65 -13.19 -12.56 4.62
N GLY A 66 -13.70 -13.79 4.70
CA GLY A 66 -14.86 -14.12 5.54
C GLY A 66 -16.08 -13.25 5.22
N GLU A 67 -16.59 -12.53 6.22
CA GLU A 67 -17.77 -11.65 6.05
C GLU A 67 -17.55 -10.50 5.05
N PHE A 68 -16.30 -10.13 4.75
CA PHE A 68 -15.98 -9.11 3.76
C PHE A 68 -16.04 -9.62 2.32
N ALA A 69 -16.21 -10.93 2.08
CA ALA A 69 -16.22 -11.50 0.74
C ALA A 69 -17.28 -10.84 -0.17
N ASN A 70 -18.45 -10.50 0.37
CA ASN A 70 -19.52 -9.81 -0.35
C ASN A 70 -19.23 -8.31 -0.65
N ARG A 71 -18.12 -7.77 -0.15
CA ARG A 71 -17.65 -6.39 -0.37
C ARG A 71 -16.42 -6.33 -1.27
N LEU A 72 -15.96 -7.49 -1.75
CA LEU A 72 -14.81 -7.59 -2.65
C LEU A 72 -15.17 -7.13 -4.05
N VAL A 73 -14.26 -6.35 -4.64
CA VAL A 73 -14.29 -5.96 -6.05
C VAL A 73 -12.93 -6.26 -6.67
N LEU A 74 -12.91 -7.22 -7.59
CA LEU A 74 -11.71 -7.51 -8.37
C LEU A 74 -11.66 -6.59 -9.59
N VAL A 75 -10.54 -5.91 -9.78
CA VAL A 75 -10.35 -4.96 -10.88
C VAL A 75 -9.21 -5.40 -11.79
N ASP A 76 -9.48 -5.48 -13.08
CA ASP A 76 -8.46 -5.70 -14.10
C ASP A 76 -7.67 -4.41 -14.32
N GLY A 77 -6.59 -4.26 -13.56
CA GLY A 77 -5.69 -3.11 -13.69
C GLY A 77 -5.05 -3.06 -15.07
N TRP A 78 -4.79 -4.20 -15.72
CA TRP A 78 -4.14 -4.22 -17.03
C TRP A 78 -5.03 -3.65 -18.14
N SER A 79 -6.32 -3.98 -18.15
CA SER A 79 -7.26 -3.42 -19.13
C SER A 79 -7.51 -1.93 -18.89
N ASN A 80 -7.47 -1.48 -17.63
CA ASN A 80 -7.59 -0.06 -17.25
C ASN A 80 -6.39 0.81 -17.68
N LEU A 81 -5.23 0.21 -17.89
CA LEU A 81 -4.05 0.89 -18.40
C LEU A 81 -4.03 0.89 -19.94
N LYS A 82 -3.97 2.05 -20.56
CA LYS A 82 -3.89 2.21 -22.03
C LYS A 82 -2.46 2.47 -22.49
N LYS A 83 -1.69 3.25 -21.72
CA LYS A 83 -0.43 3.87 -22.19
C LYS A 83 0.82 3.39 -21.44
N SER A 84 0.66 2.86 -20.24
CA SER A 84 1.72 2.38 -19.35
C SER A 84 1.98 0.87 -19.48
N ARG A 85 1.25 0.14 -20.33
CA ARG A 85 1.43 -1.31 -20.55
C ARG A 85 2.87 -1.70 -20.92
N GLY A 86 3.57 -0.83 -21.66
CA GLY A 86 4.97 -1.01 -22.04
C GLY A 86 5.99 -0.59 -20.98
N LYS A 87 5.55 -0.11 -19.81
CA LYS A 87 6.41 0.29 -18.70
C LYS A 87 6.53 -0.84 -17.67
N GLY A 88 7.56 -0.75 -16.83
CA GLY A 88 7.79 -1.70 -15.74
C GLY A 88 6.62 -1.71 -14.75
N GLY A 89 6.34 -2.88 -14.17
CA GLY A 89 5.19 -3.09 -13.26
C GLY A 89 5.15 -2.10 -12.09
N TRP A 90 6.31 -1.63 -11.62
CA TRP A 90 6.41 -0.62 -10.56
C TRP A 90 5.79 0.73 -10.94
N VAL A 91 5.94 1.19 -12.18
CA VAL A 91 5.31 2.44 -12.65
C VAL A 91 3.80 2.26 -12.79
N ARG A 92 3.38 1.12 -13.33
CA ARG A 92 1.95 0.79 -13.46
C ARG A 92 1.25 0.73 -12.11
N GLN A 93 1.91 0.15 -11.11
CA GLN A 93 1.38 0.06 -9.74
C GLN A 93 1.07 1.44 -9.16
N GLN A 94 1.97 2.41 -9.39
CA GLN A 94 1.80 3.79 -8.93
C GLN A 94 0.61 4.49 -9.59
N VAL A 95 0.44 4.31 -10.90
CA VAL A 95 -0.71 4.86 -11.63
C VAL A 95 -2.02 4.26 -11.12
N LEU A 96 -2.07 2.93 -10.97
CA LEU A 96 -3.27 2.20 -10.55
C LEU A 96 -3.74 2.59 -9.14
N LYS A 97 -2.82 2.92 -8.23
CA LYS A 97 -3.16 3.41 -6.88
C LYS A 97 -4.04 4.65 -6.91
N TRP A 98 -3.75 5.60 -7.82
CA TRP A 98 -4.55 6.82 -7.96
C TRP A 98 -5.75 6.67 -8.87
N GLN A 99 -5.65 5.85 -9.93
CA GLN A 99 -6.82 5.53 -10.77
C GLN A 99 -7.95 4.86 -9.98
N ALA A 100 -7.65 4.26 -8.82
CA ALA A 100 -8.67 3.75 -7.90
C ALA A 100 -9.73 4.79 -7.53
N ALA A 101 -9.35 6.07 -7.41
CA ALA A 101 -10.27 7.16 -7.12
C ALA A 101 -11.48 7.19 -8.08
N ARG A 102 -11.29 6.78 -9.34
CA ARG A 102 -12.34 6.79 -10.38
C ARG A 102 -13.46 5.77 -10.17
N PHE A 103 -13.27 4.75 -9.32
CA PHE A 103 -14.24 3.67 -9.16
C PHE A 103 -14.49 3.25 -7.70
N ILE A 104 -13.78 3.83 -6.72
CA ILE A 104 -14.18 3.72 -5.32
C ILE A 104 -15.51 4.44 -5.08
N GLU A 105 -16.24 4.00 -4.07
CA GLU A 105 -17.57 4.48 -3.70
C GLU A 105 -17.51 5.47 -2.53
N SER A 106 -16.59 5.25 -1.60
CA SER A 106 -16.41 6.08 -0.40
C SER A 106 -15.73 7.42 -0.73
N SER A 107 -15.95 8.43 0.11
CA SER A 107 -15.25 9.73 0.01
C SER A 107 -13.75 9.64 0.33
N HIS A 108 -13.35 8.58 1.02
CA HIS A 108 -11.97 8.31 1.41
C HIS A 108 -11.62 6.85 1.18
N PHE A 109 -10.34 6.60 0.95
CA PHE A 109 -9.83 5.25 0.76
C PHE A 109 -8.43 5.09 1.33
N MET A 110 -8.11 3.86 1.73
CA MET A 110 -6.78 3.48 2.20
C MET A 110 -6.11 2.57 1.17
N ILE A 111 -4.95 3.01 0.69
CA ILE A 111 -4.08 2.23 -0.17
C ILE A 111 -3.19 1.33 0.68
N LEU A 112 -3.16 0.04 0.33
CA LEU A 112 -2.30 -0.98 0.89
C LEU A 112 -1.42 -1.58 -0.23
N ASP A 113 -0.15 -1.85 0.07
CA ASP A 113 0.62 -2.80 -0.72
C ASP A 113 0.25 -4.21 -0.23
N SER A 114 0.35 -5.26 -1.06
CA SER A 114 -0.02 -6.64 -0.68
C SER A 114 0.72 -7.16 0.57
N LYS A 115 1.92 -6.61 0.85
CA LYS A 115 2.73 -6.95 2.03
C LYS A 115 2.17 -6.37 3.34
N ASN A 116 1.30 -5.37 3.29
CA ASN A 116 0.71 -4.76 4.49
C ASN A 116 -0.43 -5.63 5.01
N HIS A 117 -0.46 -5.85 6.31
CA HIS A 117 -1.52 -6.59 6.97
C HIS A 117 -1.72 -6.06 8.39
N PHE A 118 -2.96 -6.14 8.86
CA PHE A 118 -3.31 -5.73 10.22
C PHE A 118 -2.91 -6.81 11.23
N ILE A 119 -2.44 -6.38 12.39
CA ILE A 119 -2.05 -7.26 13.51
C ILE A 119 -2.83 -6.93 14.80
N LYS A 120 -3.62 -5.86 14.77
CA LYS A 120 -4.55 -5.43 15.82
C LYS A 120 -5.72 -4.72 15.15
N ARG A 121 -6.79 -4.51 15.92
CA ARG A 121 -8.00 -3.81 15.47
C ARG A 121 -7.65 -2.51 14.71
N PHE A 122 -8.19 -2.38 13.51
CA PHE A 122 -8.16 -1.19 12.68
C PHE A 122 -9.58 -0.63 12.55
N SER A 123 -9.75 0.65 12.85
CA SER A 123 -11.04 1.35 12.96
C SER A 123 -10.90 2.81 12.54
N ALA A 124 -11.99 3.57 12.57
CA ALA A 124 -12.00 5.00 12.23
C ALA A 124 -10.95 5.83 12.99
N GLU A 125 -10.66 5.50 14.26
CA GLU A 125 -9.67 6.18 15.11
C GLU A 125 -8.23 6.08 14.57
N HIS A 126 -7.96 5.08 13.72
CA HIS A 126 -6.67 4.91 13.07
C HIS A 126 -6.56 5.69 11.76
N ALA A 127 -7.68 6.21 11.25
CA ALA A 127 -7.79 6.86 9.97
C ALA A 127 -8.16 8.34 10.04
N PHE A 128 -8.91 8.74 11.07
CA PHE A 128 -9.44 10.09 11.22
C PHE A 128 -9.22 10.63 12.64
N ALA A 129 -8.87 11.92 12.73
CA ALA A 129 -8.91 12.68 13.97
C ALA A 129 -10.36 13.00 14.37
N GLN A 130 -10.56 13.43 15.61
CA GLN A 130 -11.90 13.76 16.12
C GLN A 130 -12.60 14.88 15.33
N ASP A 131 -11.85 15.76 14.68
CA ASP A 131 -12.37 16.83 13.83
C ASP A 131 -12.62 16.41 12.36
N GLY A 132 -12.45 15.12 12.06
CA GLY A 132 -12.69 14.54 10.73
C GLY A 132 -11.50 14.58 9.79
N ARG A 133 -10.38 15.20 10.16
CA ARG A 133 -9.16 15.20 9.33
C ARG A 133 -8.53 13.81 9.26
N MET A 134 -7.96 13.47 8.11
CA MET A 134 -7.25 12.20 7.94
C MET A 134 -5.98 12.17 8.79
N LEU A 135 -5.72 11.05 9.46
CA LEU A 135 -4.48 10.86 10.21
C LEU A 135 -3.34 10.53 9.26
N ILE A 136 -2.22 11.24 9.41
CA ILE A 136 -1.00 10.89 8.72
C ILE A 136 0.22 11.12 9.59
N SER A 137 1.18 10.21 9.49
CA SER A 137 2.47 10.37 10.13
C SER A 137 3.44 11.10 9.20
N ARG A 138 4.15 12.10 9.73
CA ARG A 138 5.15 12.88 8.99
C ARG A 138 6.56 12.40 9.33
N TYR A 139 7.46 12.43 8.35
CA TYR A 139 8.87 12.05 8.51
C TYR A 139 9.79 12.94 7.69
N PRO A 140 11.08 12.98 8.04
CA PRO A 140 12.08 13.52 7.13
C PRO A 140 12.00 12.84 5.77
N LEU A 141 11.92 13.65 4.73
CA LEU A 141 11.91 13.22 3.35
C LEU A 141 13.15 12.38 3.07
N ASN A 142 12.95 11.21 2.46
CA ASN A 142 14.09 10.39 2.04
C ASN A 142 14.88 11.12 0.96
N ARG A 143 16.16 11.44 1.25
CA ARG A 143 17.08 12.15 0.35
C ARG A 143 17.17 11.54 -1.06
N ALA A 144 17.04 10.22 -1.18
CA ALA A 144 17.05 9.53 -2.48
C ALA A 144 15.84 9.92 -3.37
N PHE A 145 14.80 10.50 -2.79
CA PHE A 145 13.57 10.90 -3.46
C PHE A 145 13.37 12.43 -3.48
N THR A 146 14.33 13.23 -3.00
CA THR A 146 14.23 14.71 -3.00
C THR A 146 13.98 15.27 -4.38
N ARG A 147 14.75 14.83 -5.39
CA ARG A 147 14.54 15.25 -6.77
C ARG A 147 13.13 14.93 -7.25
N LYS A 148 12.60 13.78 -6.84
CA LYS A 148 11.26 13.33 -7.23
C LYS A 148 10.15 14.19 -6.65
N PHE A 149 10.29 14.56 -5.39
CA PHE A 149 9.39 15.50 -4.74
C PHE A 149 9.45 16.89 -5.40
N LEU A 150 10.65 17.44 -5.60
CA LEU A 150 10.82 18.73 -6.26
C LEU A 150 10.22 18.79 -7.67
N ASN A 151 10.34 17.70 -8.43
CA ASN A 151 9.72 17.62 -9.76
C ASN A 151 8.18 17.65 -9.69
N ALA A 152 7.59 17.01 -8.68
CA ALA A 152 6.15 17.08 -8.44
C ALA A 152 5.73 18.49 -7.97
N CYS A 153 6.51 19.15 -7.11
CA CYS A 153 6.24 20.53 -6.72
C CYS A 153 6.30 21.48 -7.91
N ALA A 154 7.32 21.34 -8.77
CA ALA A 154 7.46 22.14 -9.98
C ALA A 154 6.28 21.95 -10.96
N LEU A 155 5.70 20.75 -11.03
CA LEU A 155 4.52 20.49 -11.86
C LEU A 155 3.33 21.35 -11.44
N PHE A 156 3.06 21.45 -10.13
CA PHE A 156 1.89 22.17 -9.59
C PHE A 156 2.22 23.61 -9.14
N GLY A 157 3.44 24.10 -9.39
CA GLY A 157 3.87 25.41 -8.90
C GLY A 157 3.95 25.52 -7.37
N ALA A 158 4.12 24.39 -6.66
CA ALA A 158 4.27 24.39 -5.20
C ALA A 158 5.68 24.85 -4.81
N HIS A 159 5.77 25.63 -3.72
CA HIS A 159 7.03 26.13 -3.17
C HIS A 159 7.28 25.49 -1.79
N PRO A 160 7.90 24.29 -1.73
CA PRO A 160 8.12 23.60 -0.46
C PRO A 160 9.11 24.38 0.41
N THR A 161 8.84 24.39 1.72
CA THR A 161 9.70 24.98 2.76
C THR A 161 10.59 23.91 3.40
N ASP A 162 11.56 24.31 4.22
CA ASP A 162 12.39 23.37 5.00
C ASP A 162 11.55 22.41 5.86
N ALA A 163 10.45 22.91 6.42
CA ALA A 163 9.52 22.09 7.21
C ALA A 163 8.88 20.96 6.38
N ASP A 164 8.66 21.16 5.07
CA ASP A 164 8.12 20.12 4.18
C ASP A 164 9.14 19.02 3.87
N PHE A 165 10.44 19.32 3.98
CA PHE A 165 11.49 18.31 3.89
C PHE A 165 11.68 17.57 5.21
N ASP A 166 11.54 18.24 6.36
CA ASP A 166 11.72 17.61 7.67
C ASP A 166 10.48 16.84 8.13
N GLN A 167 9.31 17.20 7.63
CA GLN A 167 8.02 16.61 7.98
C GLN A 167 7.21 16.29 6.70
N ALA A 168 7.76 15.54 5.77
CA ALA A 168 7.05 15.13 4.56
C ALA A 168 5.95 14.09 4.84
N MET A 169 4.96 14.01 3.94
CA MET A 169 4.05 12.85 3.86
C MET A 169 4.82 11.56 3.53
N PRO A 170 4.37 10.40 4.02
CA PRO A 170 5.07 9.14 3.85
C PRO A 170 5.06 8.67 2.39
N GLN A 171 6.12 7.98 1.99
CA GLN A 171 6.28 7.28 0.70
C GLN A 171 5.74 5.84 0.73
N SER A 172 4.98 5.49 1.76
CA SER A 172 4.67 4.09 2.06
C SER A 172 3.23 3.92 2.51
N THR A 173 2.70 2.74 2.21
CA THR A 173 1.41 2.25 2.67
C THR A 173 1.49 1.68 4.10
N PRO A 174 0.38 1.68 4.86
CA PRO A 174 -0.96 2.20 4.51
C PRO A 174 -0.99 3.70 4.28
N TYR A 175 -1.77 4.16 3.30
CA TYR A 175 -1.88 5.57 2.94
C TYR A 175 -3.34 5.96 2.73
N ILE A 176 -3.84 6.94 3.48
CA ILE A 176 -5.24 7.39 3.41
C ILE A 176 -5.32 8.64 2.55
N ALA A 177 -6.25 8.64 1.60
CA ALA A 177 -6.48 9.75 0.68
C ALA A 177 -7.96 10.10 0.57
N SER A 178 -8.22 11.36 0.26
CA SER A 178 -9.53 11.85 -0.15
C SER A 178 -9.73 11.53 -1.63
N LYS A 179 -10.87 10.94 -1.98
CA LYS A 179 -11.27 10.69 -3.37
C LYS A 179 -11.23 11.99 -4.17
N GLN A 180 -11.86 13.03 -3.63
CA GLN A 180 -11.97 14.35 -4.25
C GLN A 180 -10.59 14.92 -4.56
N LEU A 181 -9.67 14.96 -3.58
CA LEU A 181 -8.34 15.53 -3.79
C LEU A 181 -7.54 14.76 -4.85
N VAL A 182 -7.71 13.43 -4.91
CA VAL A 182 -7.03 12.60 -5.93
C VAL A 182 -7.62 12.86 -7.32
N GLU A 183 -8.94 12.99 -7.44
CA GLU A 183 -9.61 13.35 -8.70
C GLU A 183 -9.16 14.73 -9.18
N GLU A 184 -9.20 15.75 -8.32
CA GLU A 184 -8.74 17.11 -8.66
C GLU A 184 -7.26 17.14 -9.05
N MET A 185 -6.39 16.39 -8.34
CA MET A 185 -4.97 16.26 -8.70
C MET A 185 -4.81 15.67 -10.10
N MET A 186 -5.54 14.60 -10.42
CA MET A 186 -5.47 13.97 -11.73
C MET A 186 -5.95 14.95 -12.82
N ASP A 187 -7.07 15.62 -12.60
CA ASP A 187 -7.64 16.58 -13.56
C ASP A 187 -6.72 17.79 -13.78
N GLU A 188 -6.11 18.34 -12.73
CA GLU A 188 -5.16 19.44 -12.85
C GLU A 188 -3.91 19.02 -13.63
N MET A 189 -3.39 17.82 -13.36
CA MET A 189 -2.26 17.28 -14.11
C MET A 189 -2.60 17.04 -15.59
N GLU A 190 -3.81 16.57 -15.88
CA GLU A 190 -4.31 16.42 -17.25
C GLU A 190 -4.44 17.78 -17.97
N GLY A 191 -4.96 18.78 -17.28
CA GLY A 191 -5.11 20.15 -17.79
C GLY A 191 -3.77 20.84 -18.07
N LEU A 192 -2.81 20.74 -17.15
CA LEU A 192 -1.47 21.34 -17.29
C LEU A 192 -0.66 20.74 -18.43
N LEU A 193 -0.85 19.45 -18.72
CA LEU A 193 -0.02 18.71 -19.67
C LEU A 193 -0.74 18.39 -20.98
N GLY A 194 -2.05 18.64 -21.08
CA GLY A 194 -2.86 18.41 -22.28
C GLY A 194 -2.95 16.94 -22.69
N VAL A 195 -2.77 16.01 -21.75
CA VAL A 195 -2.80 14.54 -21.98
C VAL A 195 -3.44 13.85 -20.78
N ASP A 196 -3.95 12.64 -20.97
CA ASP A 196 -4.53 11.85 -19.87
C ASP A 196 -3.52 11.56 -18.74
N PHE A 197 -4.02 11.34 -17.52
CA PHE A 197 -3.22 11.21 -16.29
C PHE A 197 -2.17 10.10 -16.40
N GLU A 198 -2.52 8.95 -16.99
CA GLU A 198 -1.59 7.85 -17.17
C GLU A 198 -0.44 8.26 -18.11
N THR A 199 -0.76 8.90 -19.24
CA THR A 199 0.25 9.44 -20.16
C THR A 199 1.14 10.47 -19.47
N ALA A 200 0.54 11.41 -18.75
CA ALA A 200 1.24 12.45 -18.01
C ALA A 200 2.22 11.85 -16.99
N PHE A 201 1.75 10.89 -16.17
CA PHE A 201 2.55 10.24 -15.14
C PHE A 201 3.73 9.48 -15.74
N VAL A 202 3.48 8.76 -16.85
CA VAL A 202 4.51 7.93 -17.49
C VAL A 202 5.57 8.76 -18.24
N LYS A 203 5.17 9.82 -18.95
CA LYS A 203 6.08 10.60 -19.80
C LYS A 203 6.83 11.68 -19.03
N LYS A 204 6.20 12.25 -18.00
CA LYS A 204 6.69 13.43 -17.28
C LYS A 204 6.91 13.18 -15.79
N GLY A 205 6.88 11.92 -15.34
CA GLY A 205 6.96 11.54 -13.94
C GLY A 205 8.32 11.03 -13.46
N PRO A 206 9.34 11.88 -13.33
CA PRO A 206 10.39 11.63 -12.36
C PRO A 206 9.86 11.93 -10.95
N PHE A 207 8.62 11.56 -10.62
CA PHE A 207 8.00 11.64 -9.30
C PHE A 207 7.40 10.28 -8.92
N THR A 208 7.13 10.08 -7.63
CA THR A 208 6.39 8.92 -7.12
C THR A 208 4.94 9.30 -6.86
N GLU A 209 4.05 8.32 -6.81
CA GLU A 209 2.61 8.52 -6.59
C GLU A 209 2.33 9.38 -5.35
N PHE A 210 2.95 9.09 -4.21
CA PHE A 210 2.68 9.79 -2.95
C PHE A 210 3.24 11.21 -2.88
N TYR A 211 4.36 11.48 -3.56
CA TYR A 211 4.89 12.85 -3.64
C TYR A 211 4.20 13.70 -4.69
N LEU A 212 3.63 13.08 -5.73
CA LEU A 212 2.72 13.79 -6.62
C LEU A 212 1.52 14.33 -5.84
N TYR A 213 0.87 13.46 -5.05
CA TYR A 213 -0.28 13.85 -4.23
C TYR A 213 0.09 14.85 -3.13
N TYR A 214 1.24 14.66 -2.46
CA TYR A 214 1.71 15.64 -1.48
C TYR A 214 2.00 17.01 -2.12
N ALA A 215 2.68 17.05 -3.27
CA ALA A 215 2.95 18.30 -3.98
C ALA A 215 1.67 19.01 -4.43
N TYR A 216 0.66 18.26 -4.87
CA TYR A 216 -0.66 18.83 -5.19
C TYR A 216 -1.28 19.49 -3.97
N ILE A 217 -1.31 18.80 -2.82
CA ILE A 217 -1.82 19.39 -1.56
C ILE A 217 -1.04 20.67 -1.20
N LEU A 218 0.29 20.68 -1.33
CA LEU A 218 1.11 21.86 -1.04
C LEU A 218 0.86 23.02 -2.00
N SER A 219 0.53 22.75 -3.26
CA SER A 219 0.21 23.80 -4.24
C SER A 219 -1.06 24.59 -3.88
N LYS A 220 -1.88 24.03 -2.98
CA LYS A 220 -3.13 24.62 -2.53
C LYS A 220 -2.96 25.07 -1.08
N GLU A 221 -2.68 26.35 -0.89
CA GLU A 221 -2.44 26.92 0.44
C GLU A 221 -3.49 26.51 1.48
N GLY A 222 -3.03 26.17 2.68
CA GLY A 222 -3.90 25.73 3.78
C GLY A 222 -4.53 24.35 3.62
N LEU A 223 -4.37 23.64 2.50
CA LEU A 223 -4.98 22.33 2.34
C LEU A 223 -4.37 21.26 3.23
N PHE A 224 -3.06 21.27 3.50
CA PHE A 224 -2.46 20.20 4.30
C PHE A 224 -3.12 20.10 5.69
N ASP A 225 -3.07 21.18 6.48
CA ASP A 225 -3.64 21.18 7.85
C ASP A 225 -5.17 21.13 7.85
N ARG A 226 -5.82 21.50 6.73
CA ARG A 226 -7.27 21.37 6.56
C ARG A 226 -7.72 19.92 6.39
N TRP A 227 -6.93 19.10 5.70
CA TRP A 227 -7.31 17.73 5.35
C TRP A 227 -6.63 16.68 6.22
N TYR A 228 -5.46 16.99 6.77
CA TYR A 228 -4.64 16.07 7.54
C TYR A 228 -4.37 16.56 8.95
N TYR A 229 -4.33 15.60 9.88
CA TYR A 229 -3.84 15.78 11.24
C TYR A 229 -2.57 14.95 11.42
N GLN A 230 -1.52 15.58 11.95
CA GLN A 230 -0.27 14.90 12.22
C GLN A 230 -0.45 13.91 13.38
N ALA A 231 -0.31 12.63 13.08
CA ALA A 231 -0.48 11.54 14.03
C ALA A 231 0.74 10.63 14.10
N ARG A 232 0.75 9.72 15.08
CA ARG A 232 1.75 8.65 15.19
C ARG A 232 1.52 7.60 14.10
N GLN A 233 2.60 6.95 13.66
CA GLN A 233 2.52 5.88 12.65
C GLN A 233 1.63 4.73 13.10
N ILE A 234 0.73 4.28 12.22
CA ILE A 234 -0.10 3.08 12.45
C ILE A 234 0.56 1.79 11.98
N ASN A 235 1.69 1.88 11.26
CA ASN A 235 2.34 0.77 10.58
C ASN A 235 3.84 0.68 10.89
N VAL A 236 4.39 -0.53 10.88
CA VAL A 236 5.84 -0.78 10.87
C VAL A 236 6.18 -1.75 9.75
N THR A 237 7.08 -1.37 8.85
CA THR A 237 7.48 -2.22 7.71
C THR A 237 8.93 -2.68 7.80
N PHE A 238 9.14 -3.97 7.60
CA PHE A 238 10.44 -4.62 7.43
C PHE A 238 10.81 -4.63 5.93
N TRP A 239 11.72 -3.75 5.51
CA TRP A 239 11.99 -3.47 4.09
C TRP A 239 13.17 -4.25 3.50
N ASN A 240 14.33 -4.15 4.13
CA ASN A 240 15.58 -4.72 3.67
C ASN A 240 16.48 -5.06 4.86
N HIS A 241 16.89 -6.31 4.97
CA HIS A 241 17.78 -6.75 6.04
C HIS A 241 19.20 -6.19 5.90
N ALA A 242 19.67 -5.82 4.72
CA ALA A 242 21.05 -5.37 4.51
C ALA A 242 21.50 -4.17 5.38
N VAL A 243 20.55 -3.47 6.02
CA VAL A 243 20.79 -2.34 6.93
C VAL A 243 20.10 -2.55 8.30
N GLU A 244 19.55 -3.73 8.56
CA GLU A 244 18.88 -4.06 9.82
C GLU A 244 19.90 -4.64 10.79
N THR A 245 19.94 -4.10 12.01
CA THR A 245 20.72 -4.63 13.13
C THR A 245 19.78 -5.21 14.19
N PRO A 246 20.29 -6.02 15.15
CA PRO A 246 19.47 -6.47 16.29
C PRO A 246 18.79 -5.31 17.03
N ASP A 247 19.48 -4.18 17.19
CA ASP A 247 18.92 -2.98 17.80
C ASP A 247 17.79 -2.36 16.97
N SER A 248 17.98 -2.20 15.65
CA SER A 248 16.93 -1.65 14.80
C SER A 248 15.71 -2.57 14.70
N PHE A 249 15.94 -3.89 14.67
CA PHE A 249 14.89 -4.89 14.74
C PHE A 249 14.13 -4.79 16.07
N GLY A 250 14.85 -4.79 17.21
CA GLY A 250 14.27 -4.64 18.54
C GLY A 250 13.46 -3.35 18.70
N LEU A 251 13.91 -2.24 18.10
CA LEU A 251 13.15 -0.99 18.06
C LEU A 251 11.85 -1.12 17.24
N LYS A 252 11.86 -1.82 16.10
CA LYS A 252 10.64 -2.11 15.32
C LYS A 252 9.67 -2.98 16.12
N MET A 253 10.16 -4.03 16.78
CA MET A 253 9.35 -4.90 17.63
C MET A 253 8.70 -4.11 18.78
N LYS A 254 9.47 -3.27 19.48
CA LYS A 254 8.93 -2.36 20.52
C LYS A 254 7.86 -1.41 19.97
N ARG A 255 8.03 -0.92 18.74
CA ARG A 255 7.04 -0.05 18.08
C ARG A 255 5.75 -0.79 17.75
N LEU A 256 5.83 -2.04 17.28
CA LEU A 256 4.67 -2.89 17.00
C LEU A 256 3.81 -3.11 18.25
N ASN A 257 4.39 -3.05 19.46
CA ASN A 257 3.64 -3.15 20.71
C ASN A 257 2.90 -1.86 21.11
N LYS A 258 3.11 -0.73 20.42
CA LYS A 258 2.41 0.52 20.75
C LYS A 258 0.90 0.40 20.45
N PRO A 259 0.02 1.00 21.27
CA PRO A 259 -1.43 0.90 21.08
C PRO A 259 -1.91 1.39 19.70
N ASN A 260 -1.30 2.47 19.20
CA ASN A 260 -1.68 3.09 17.94
C ASN A 260 -1.13 2.37 16.69
N VAL A 261 -0.29 1.34 16.85
CA VAL A 261 0.27 0.57 15.73
C VAL A 261 -0.56 -0.69 15.55
N CYS A 262 -1.34 -0.71 14.48
CA CYS A 262 -2.27 -1.79 14.15
C CYS A 262 -1.90 -2.56 12.88
N SER A 263 -0.91 -2.09 12.12
CA SER A 263 -0.47 -2.68 10.85
C SER A 263 1.02 -3.01 10.89
N MET A 264 1.41 -4.02 10.13
CA MET A 264 2.79 -4.26 9.78
C MET A 264 2.94 -4.58 8.29
N GLY A 265 4.17 -4.54 7.78
CA GLY A 265 4.47 -5.04 6.46
C GLY A 265 5.79 -5.78 6.41
N VAL A 266 5.87 -6.89 5.68
CA VAL A 266 7.11 -7.63 5.50
C VAL A 266 7.42 -7.70 4.01
N HIS A 267 8.44 -6.96 3.59
CA HIS A 267 8.82 -6.91 2.20
C HIS A 267 9.51 -8.22 1.77
N ARG A 268 9.28 -8.68 0.53
CA ARG A 268 9.87 -9.93 0.01
C ARG A 268 11.39 -10.02 0.12
N ARG A 269 12.10 -8.89 0.03
CA ARG A 269 13.57 -8.86 0.22
C ARG A 269 13.97 -9.05 1.67
N TYR A 270 13.09 -8.70 2.61
CA TYR A 270 13.30 -8.98 4.02
C TYR A 270 13.16 -10.47 4.28
N ILE A 271 12.02 -11.05 3.87
CA ILE A 271 11.74 -12.49 3.93
C ILE A 271 12.92 -13.31 3.37
N LYS A 272 13.47 -12.90 2.23
CA LYS A 272 14.59 -13.60 1.58
C LYS A 272 15.89 -13.60 2.39
N ASN A 273 16.21 -12.50 3.06
CA ASN A 273 17.58 -12.19 3.49
C ASN A 273 17.71 -11.96 5.00
N ALA A 274 16.61 -11.99 5.75
CA ALA A 274 16.62 -11.80 7.18
C ALA A 274 17.22 -13.03 7.89
N PRO A 275 17.98 -12.84 8.97
CA PRO A 275 18.41 -13.91 9.87
C PRO A 275 17.21 -14.67 10.40
N GLN A 276 17.41 -15.97 10.65
CA GLN A 276 16.35 -16.83 11.17
C GLN A 276 15.76 -16.27 12.47
N GLU A 277 16.60 -15.75 13.38
CA GLU A 277 16.15 -15.13 14.63
C GLU A 277 15.16 -13.97 14.43
N PHE A 278 15.32 -13.16 13.37
CA PHE A 278 14.39 -12.07 13.06
C PHE A 278 13.09 -12.62 12.46
N MET A 279 13.20 -13.66 11.65
CA MET A 279 12.04 -14.36 11.09
C MET A 279 11.24 -15.09 12.18
N ASP A 280 11.89 -15.65 13.20
CA ASP A 280 11.24 -16.25 14.37
C ASP A 280 10.47 -15.20 15.18
N GLY A 281 11.03 -13.99 15.32
CA GLY A 281 10.31 -12.86 15.92
C GLY A 281 9.08 -12.44 15.10
N ILE A 282 9.17 -12.42 13.76
CA ILE A 282 8.02 -12.16 12.88
C ILE A 282 6.99 -13.29 12.97
N LYS A 283 7.43 -14.54 13.03
CA LYS A 283 6.58 -15.72 13.21
C LYS A 283 5.76 -15.62 14.48
N ALA A 284 6.41 -15.30 15.61
CA ALA A 284 5.73 -15.11 16.89
C ALA A 284 4.64 -14.03 16.80
N LEU A 285 4.96 -12.87 16.20
CA LEU A 285 3.97 -11.81 15.98
C LEU A 285 2.78 -12.25 15.12
N TRP A 286 3.02 -12.99 14.04
CA TRP A 286 1.95 -13.49 13.20
C TRP A 286 1.09 -14.55 13.92
N HIS A 287 1.70 -15.35 14.79
CA HIS A 287 0.98 -16.31 15.63
C HIS A 287 0.09 -15.59 16.65
N ASP A 288 0.65 -14.60 17.36
CA ASP A 288 -0.07 -13.80 18.35
C ASP A 288 -1.23 -13.02 17.72
N ALA A 289 -1.05 -12.53 16.49
CA ALA A 289 -2.11 -11.86 15.72
C ALA A 289 -3.13 -12.82 15.08
N GLY A 290 -2.96 -14.14 15.24
CA GLY A 290 -3.82 -15.16 14.64
C GLY A 290 -3.73 -15.27 13.11
N LEU A 291 -2.68 -14.69 12.51
CA LEU A 291 -2.46 -14.69 11.06
C LEU A 291 -1.87 -16.01 10.57
N VAL A 292 -1.10 -16.72 11.40
CA VAL A 292 -0.62 -18.07 11.14
C VAL A 292 -0.94 -18.96 12.34
N ARG A 293 -1.29 -20.21 12.08
CA ARG A 293 -1.68 -21.19 13.11
C ARG A 293 -0.64 -22.28 13.31
N THR A 294 0.17 -22.52 12.30
CA THR A 294 1.18 -23.58 12.29
C THR A 294 2.45 -23.08 11.60
N ASP A 295 3.52 -23.84 11.80
CA ASP A 295 4.81 -23.61 11.17
C ASP A 295 4.71 -23.74 9.65
N GLU A 296 3.92 -24.69 9.16
CA GLU A 296 3.70 -24.86 7.72
C GLU A 296 2.98 -23.66 7.09
N GLU A 297 2.04 -23.04 7.80
CA GLU A 297 1.41 -21.79 7.33
C GLU A 297 2.42 -20.66 7.29
N PHE A 298 3.27 -20.53 8.33
CA PHE A 298 4.34 -19.54 8.34
C PHE A 298 5.30 -19.74 7.16
N ASP A 299 5.73 -20.98 6.91
CA ASP A 299 6.61 -21.34 5.80
C ASP A 299 5.94 -21.05 4.45
N TYR A 300 4.64 -21.29 4.32
CA TYR A 300 3.89 -20.92 3.11
C TYR A 300 4.00 -19.41 2.83
N PHE A 301 3.69 -18.57 3.82
CA PHE A 301 3.70 -17.12 3.65
C PHE A 301 5.11 -16.54 3.51
N SER A 302 6.10 -17.11 4.21
CA SER A 302 7.50 -16.69 4.13
C SER A 302 8.27 -17.33 2.97
N ALA A 303 7.70 -18.30 2.26
CA ALA A 303 8.35 -18.83 1.06
C ALA A 303 8.24 -17.83 -0.09
N LEU A 304 9.38 -17.59 -0.75
CA LEU A 304 9.40 -16.81 -1.99
C LEU A 304 8.66 -17.56 -3.10
N PRO A 305 7.90 -16.86 -3.96
CA PRO A 305 7.36 -17.44 -5.18
C PRO A 305 8.49 -18.06 -6.00
N GLN A 306 8.29 -19.29 -6.49
CA GLN A 306 9.18 -19.84 -7.51
C GLN A 306 9.01 -19.00 -8.78
N THR A 307 10.02 -18.20 -9.12
CA THR A 307 9.96 -17.37 -10.32
C THR A 307 9.95 -18.27 -11.56
N ARG A 308 9.36 -17.82 -12.68
CA ARG A 308 9.44 -18.57 -13.96
C ARG A 308 10.87 -18.95 -14.34
N ALA A 309 11.87 -18.15 -13.94
CA ALA A 309 13.28 -18.46 -14.15
C ALA A 309 13.77 -19.71 -13.39
N SER A 310 13.22 -20.02 -12.21
CA SER A 310 13.55 -21.25 -11.48
C SER A 310 12.86 -22.49 -12.06
N ILE A 311 11.66 -22.32 -12.64
CA ILE A 311 10.94 -23.40 -13.34
C ILE A 311 11.67 -23.77 -14.64
N PHE A 312 12.12 -22.79 -15.42
CA PHE A 312 12.95 -23.05 -16.60
C PHE A 312 14.28 -23.72 -16.22
N ARG A 313 14.98 -23.27 -15.16
CA ARG A 313 16.20 -23.97 -14.72
C ARG A 313 15.94 -25.42 -14.32
N ARG A 314 14.83 -25.73 -13.62
CA ARG A 314 14.50 -27.11 -13.23
C ARG A 314 14.15 -28.02 -14.41
N ILE A 315 13.52 -27.48 -15.46
CA ILE A 315 13.20 -28.22 -16.69
C ILE A 315 14.47 -28.47 -17.52
N PHE A 316 15.41 -27.52 -17.53
CA PHE A 316 16.64 -27.62 -18.33
C PHE A 316 17.87 -28.16 -17.58
N SER A 317 17.80 -28.36 -16.26
CA SER A 317 18.86 -29.00 -15.46
C SER A 317 18.53 -30.45 -15.05
N GLY A 318 17.42 -31.00 -15.55
CA GLY A 318 17.00 -32.39 -15.34
C GLY A 318 17.35 -33.33 -16.49
N GLY A 319 18.26 -32.93 -17.38
CA GLY A 319 18.69 -33.73 -18.52
C GLY A 319 20.16 -33.51 -18.86
N LEU A 320 21.03 -34.26 -18.16
CA LEU A 320 22.16 -35.03 -18.68
C LEU A 320 22.80 -35.82 -17.55
#